data_AF-A0A0C3AKI2-F1
#
_entry.id   AF-A0A0C3AKI2-F1
#
_cell.length_a   1.000
_cell.length_b   1.000
_cell.length_c   1.000
_cell.angle_alpha   90.00
_cell.angle_beta   90.00
_cell.angle_gamma   90.00
#
_symmetry.space_group_name_H-M   'P 1'
#
loop_
_entity.id
_entity.type
_entity.pdbx_description
1 polymer ?
#
loop_
_entity_poly.entity_id
_entity_poly.type
_entity_poly.pdbx_seq_one_letter_code
_entity_poly.pdbx_strand_id
1 'polypeptide(L)'
;MFGSIVRPVLKDTSVPTAEGGRLYVRKGDVVLGQCREMHRAFDRPEEFIFDRVKKARQVDKVNLGYIPFAGGKGICPGRFLAYSEIKIVVLAMLQTFDLEPLSPFPELSPEGILGFGIAKPSRPWYVQLRRCTNHA
;
A
#
# COMPACT_ATOMS: atom_id res chain seq x y z
N MET A 1 8.89 11.45 7.08
CA MET A 1 8.32 11.73 5.75
C MET A 1 8.82 10.67 4.75
N PHE A 2 8.52 9.37 4.96
CA PHE A 2 9.13 8.27 4.19
C PHE A 2 8.12 7.18 3.81
N GLY A 3 7.35 7.45 2.76
CA GLY A 3 6.21 6.63 2.31
C GLY A 3 5.47 7.26 1.12
N SER A 4 5.71 8.55 0.89
CA SER A 4 5.41 9.25 -0.36
C SER A 4 6.64 9.28 -1.27
N ILE A 5 6.42 9.30 -2.59
CA ILE A 5 7.51 9.52 -3.55
C ILE A 5 7.91 10.99 -3.45
N VAL A 6 9.13 11.27 -2.97
CA VAL A 6 9.62 12.63 -2.81
C VAL A 6 10.69 12.92 -3.87
N ARG A 7 10.55 14.05 -4.57
CA ARG A 7 11.51 14.50 -5.58
C ARG A 7 11.86 15.98 -5.38
N PRO A 8 13.09 16.31 -4.94
CA PRO A 8 13.54 17.69 -4.95
C PRO A 8 13.71 18.17 -6.39
N VAL A 9 13.31 19.41 -6.65
CA VAL A 9 13.43 20.05 -7.94
C VAL A 9 14.82 20.70 -8.04
N LEU A 10 15.66 20.13 -8.90
CA LEU A 10 17.08 20.55 -9.02
C LEU A 10 17.28 21.81 -9.86
N LYS A 11 16.32 22.10 -10.75
CA LYS A 11 16.29 23.28 -11.62
C LYS A 11 14.85 23.62 -11.96
N ASP A 12 14.59 24.90 -12.19
CA ASP A 12 13.32 25.41 -12.70
C ASP A 12 12.89 24.60 -13.93
N THR A 13 11.70 24.04 -13.87
CA THR A 13 11.20 23.14 -14.90
C THR A 13 9.67 23.09 -14.88
N SER A 14 9.08 22.46 -15.89
CA SER A 14 7.66 22.13 -15.88
C SER A 14 7.44 20.63 -15.95
N VAL A 15 6.53 20.12 -15.11
CA VAL A 15 6.10 18.71 -15.10
C VAL A 15 4.76 18.56 -15.85
N PRO A 16 4.59 17.51 -16.68
CA PRO A 16 3.31 17.26 -17.35
C PRO A 16 2.23 16.87 -16.33
N THR A 17 0.99 17.29 -16.57
CA THR A 17 -0.18 16.89 -15.77
C THR A 17 -0.99 15.81 -16.49
N ALA A 18 -1.79 15.05 -15.74
CA ALA A 18 -2.67 14.02 -16.32
C ALA A 18 -3.72 14.60 -17.28
N GLU A 19 -4.08 15.87 -17.11
CA GLU A 19 -5.04 16.61 -17.93
C GLU A 19 -4.42 17.17 -19.23
N GLY A 20 -3.15 16.87 -19.52
CA GLY A 20 -2.44 17.32 -20.73
C GLY A 20 -1.78 18.70 -20.61
N GLY A 21 -1.81 19.31 -19.43
CA GLY A 21 -1.14 20.58 -19.13
C GLY A 21 0.30 20.42 -18.64
N ARG A 22 0.92 21.55 -18.26
CA ARG A 22 2.24 21.58 -17.61
C ARG A 22 2.18 22.43 -16.35
N LEU A 23 2.66 21.88 -15.24
CA LEU A 23 2.80 22.59 -13.97
C LEU A 23 4.25 23.08 -13.84
N TYR A 24 4.44 24.39 -13.68
CA TYR A 24 5.76 24.96 -13.39
C TYR A 24 6.15 24.70 -11.93
N VAL A 25 7.39 24.26 -11.71
CA VAL A 25 7.97 24.00 -10.40
C VAL A 25 9.35 24.63 -10.31
N ARG A 26 9.65 25.25 -9.16
CA ARG A 26 10.88 26.04 -8.96
C ARG A 26 11.97 25.16 -8.40
N LYS A 27 13.22 25.50 -8.70
CA LYS A 27 14.38 24.93 -8.01
C LYS A 27 14.22 25.12 -6.50
N GLY A 28 14.46 24.05 -5.76
CA GLY A 28 14.29 24.01 -4.31
C GLY A 28 12.92 23.53 -3.85
N ASP A 29 11.90 23.52 -4.73
CA ASP A 29 10.62 22.90 -4.42
C ASP A 29 10.75 21.38 -4.26
N VAL A 30 9.75 20.77 -3.65
CA VAL A 30 9.62 19.32 -3.52
C VAL A 30 8.32 18.86 -4.17
N VAL A 31 8.44 17.97 -5.15
CA VAL A 31 7.29 17.28 -5.75
C VAL A 31 6.99 16.02 -4.94
N LEU A 32 5.75 15.90 -4.49
CA LEU A 32 5.25 14.77 -3.70
C LEU A 32 4.29 13.91 -4.52
N GLY A 33 4.60 12.63 -4.65
CA GLY A 33 3.67 11.60 -5.11
C GLY A 33 2.85 11.06 -3.94
N GLN A 34 1.57 11.44 -3.87
CA GLN A 34 0.63 11.03 -2.83
C GLN A 34 0.07 9.62 -3.10
N CYS A 35 0.89 8.59 -2.86
CA CYS A 35 0.53 7.20 -3.16
C CYS A 35 -0.76 6.75 -2.46
N ARG A 36 -1.00 7.20 -1.22
CA ARG A 36 -2.22 6.88 -0.46
C ARG A 36 -3.49 7.39 -1.15
N GLU A 37 -3.53 8.65 -1.56
CA GLU A 37 -4.71 9.21 -2.22
C GLU A 37 -4.94 8.57 -3.59
N MET A 38 -3.86 8.22 -4.30
CA MET A 38 -3.97 7.43 -5.53
C MET A 38 -4.61 6.06 -5.29
N HIS A 39 -4.29 5.38 -4.17
CA HIS A 39 -4.93 4.10 -3.81
C HIS A 39 -6.40 4.27 -3.40
N ARG A 40 -6.83 5.48 -3.03
CA ARG A 40 -8.23 5.79 -2.68
C ARG A 40 -9.08 6.22 -3.88
N ALA A 41 -8.52 6.20 -5.09
CA ALA A 41 -9.25 6.48 -6.34
C ALA A 41 -10.17 5.31 -6.79
N PHE A 42 -10.21 4.19 -6.07
CA PHE A 42 -11.17 3.11 -6.32
C PHE A 42 -12.53 3.39 -5.65
N ASP A 43 -13.61 2.86 -6.24
CA ASP A 43 -14.95 2.91 -5.64
C ASP A 43 -14.96 2.28 -4.24
N ARG A 44 -15.66 2.88 -3.27
CA ARG A 44 -15.72 2.41 -1.88
C ARG A 44 -14.29 2.18 -1.31
N PRO A 45 -13.45 3.22 -1.24
CA PRO A 45 -12.02 3.08 -0.93
C PRO A 45 -11.74 2.58 0.49
N GLU A 46 -12.71 2.75 1.41
CA GLU A 46 -12.61 2.31 2.81
C GLU A 46 -13.03 0.85 3.01
N GLU A 47 -13.59 0.18 1.98
CA GLU A 47 -13.99 -1.22 2.05
C GLU A 47 -12.89 -2.16 1.54
N PHE A 48 -12.59 -3.21 2.31
CA PHE A 48 -11.74 -4.30 1.85
C PHE A 48 -12.50 -5.19 0.86
N ILE A 49 -12.07 -5.18 -0.40
CA ILE A 49 -12.62 -6.02 -1.48
C ILE A 49 -11.48 -6.90 -2.01
N PHE A 50 -11.56 -8.21 -1.72
CA PHE A 50 -10.44 -9.14 -1.90
C PHE A 50 -9.90 -9.24 -3.34
N ASP A 51 -10.75 -9.08 -4.35
CA ASP A 51 -10.38 -9.21 -5.77
C ASP A 51 -10.29 -7.87 -6.52
N ARG A 52 -10.39 -6.73 -5.81
CA ARG A 52 -10.38 -5.37 -6.36
C ARG A 52 -9.25 -5.14 -7.36
N VAL A 53 -8.02 -5.41 -6.95
CA VAL A 53 -6.82 -5.17 -7.77
C VAL A 53 -6.75 -6.12 -8.96
N LYS A 54 -7.21 -7.37 -8.79
CA LYS A 54 -7.26 -8.36 -9.88
C LYS A 54 -8.25 -7.91 -10.97
N LYS A 55 -9.46 -7.53 -10.57
CA LYS A 55 -10.50 -7.03 -11.48
C LYS A 55 -10.06 -5.73 -12.17
N ALA A 56 -9.48 -4.79 -11.43
CA ALA A 56 -9.01 -3.52 -12.00
C ALA A 56 -7.98 -3.73 -13.13
N ARG A 57 -7.06 -4.70 -12.97
CA ARG A 57 -6.05 -5.06 -14.00
C ARG A 57 -6.64 -5.68 -15.27
N GLN A 58 -7.81 -6.31 -15.19
CA GLN A 58 -8.46 -6.95 -16.33
C GLN A 58 -9.20 -5.95 -17.23
N VAL A 59 -9.48 -4.74 -16.73
CA VAL A 59 -10.31 -3.73 -17.41
C VAL A 59 -9.45 -2.60 -18.00
N ASP A 60 -8.11 -2.77 -18.10
CA ASP A 60 -7.15 -1.76 -18.57
C ASP A 60 -7.25 -0.36 -17.93
N LYS A 61 -7.98 -0.23 -16.81
CA LYS A 61 -8.11 1.02 -16.04
C LYS A 61 -6.89 1.34 -15.18
N VAL A 62 -5.76 0.63 -15.36
CA VAL A 62 -4.61 0.72 -14.45
C VAL A 62 -3.49 1.56 -15.06
N ASN A 63 -3.78 2.82 -15.32
CA ASN A 63 -2.75 3.83 -15.14
C ASN A 63 -2.87 4.33 -13.69
N LEU A 64 -2.18 3.64 -12.77
CA LEU A 64 -1.77 4.07 -11.41
C LEU A 64 -2.53 3.54 -10.17
N GLY A 65 -3.55 2.68 -10.29
CA GLY A 65 -4.46 2.38 -9.16
C GLY A 65 -3.86 1.78 -7.88
N TYR A 66 -2.82 0.94 -7.96
CA TYR A 66 -2.22 0.32 -6.76
C TYR A 66 -0.70 0.20 -6.86
N ILE A 67 0.00 1.05 -6.11
CA ILE A 67 1.47 1.20 -6.09
C ILE A 67 2.05 1.12 -4.66
N PRO A 68 1.87 -0.01 -3.94
CA PRO A 68 2.28 -0.14 -2.53
C PRO A 68 3.80 -0.07 -2.31
N PHE A 69 4.59 -0.28 -3.38
CA PHE A 69 6.06 -0.23 -3.36
C PHE A 69 6.63 0.99 -4.09
N ALA A 70 5.81 2.04 -4.29
CA ALA A 70 6.15 3.21 -5.10
C ALA A 70 6.46 2.85 -6.58
N GLY A 71 7.16 3.72 -7.30
CA GLY A 71 7.46 3.56 -8.73
C GLY A 71 8.69 4.34 -9.19
N GLY A 72 9.10 4.07 -10.44
CA GLY A 72 10.30 4.67 -11.05
C GLY A 72 11.57 4.36 -10.24
N LYS A 73 12.47 5.35 -10.14
CA LYS A 73 13.74 5.22 -9.40
C LYS A 73 13.57 5.05 -7.88
N GLY A 74 12.37 5.29 -7.34
CA GLY A 74 12.07 5.19 -5.91
C GLY A 74 11.35 3.90 -5.54
N ILE A 75 11.26 2.94 -6.46
CA ILE A 75 10.59 1.67 -6.20
C ILE A 75 11.36 0.85 -5.16
N CYS A 76 10.66 0.19 -4.24
CA CYS A 76 11.30 -0.69 -3.27
C CYS A 76 12.04 -1.83 -3.99
N PRO A 77 13.37 -1.98 -3.79
CA PRO A 77 14.13 -3.06 -4.43
C PRO A 77 13.74 -4.44 -3.87
N GLY A 78 13.35 -4.50 -2.59
CA GLY A 78 12.93 -5.73 -1.90
C GLY A 78 11.49 -6.17 -2.17
N ARG A 79 10.73 -5.50 -3.06
CA ARG A 79 9.29 -5.78 -3.28
C ARG A 79 9.00 -7.25 -3.61
N PHE A 80 9.88 -7.92 -4.35
CA PHE A 80 9.67 -9.33 -4.72
C PHE A 80 9.88 -10.25 -3.51
N LEU A 81 10.92 -10.00 -2.72
CA LEU A 81 11.16 -10.70 -1.47
C LEU A 81 10.00 -10.49 -0.49
N ALA A 82 9.60 -9.23 -0.28
CA ALA A 82 8.48 -8.88 0.59
C ALA A 82 7.17 -9.60 0.18
N TYR A 83 6.86 -9.65 -1.13
CA TYR A 83 5.69 -10.41 -1.61
C TYR A 83 5.80 -11.91 -1.32
N SER A 84 6.98 -12.50 -1.51
CA SER A 84 7.20 -13.92 -1.22
C SER A 84 7.07 -14.20 0.28
N GLU A 85 7.70 -13.39 1.13
CA GLU A 85 7.65 -13.54 2.59
C GLU A 85 6.22 -13.40 3.12
N ILE A 86 5.46 -12.39 2.68
CA ILE A 86 4.06 -12.22 3.07
C ILE A 86 3.25 -13.48 2.72
N LYS A 87 3.43 -14.02 1.51
CA LYS A 87 2.73 -15.24 1.09
C LYS A 87 3.13 -16.44 1.94
N ILE A 88 4.43 -16.64 2.18
CA ILE A 88 4.93 -17.76 2.98
C ILE A 88 4.36 -17.68 4.40
N VAL A 89 4.41 -16.50 5.02
CA VAL A 89 3.90 -16.29 6.37
C VAL A 89 2.39 -16.52 6.45
N VAL A 90 1.60 -16.00 5.51
CA VAL A 90 0.15 -16.23 5.45
C VAL A 90 -0.18 -17.70 5.23
N LEU A 91 0.48 -18.35 4.27
CA LEU A 91 0.25 -19.77 3.98
C LEU A 91 0.62 -20.66 5.17
N ALA A 92 1.78 -20.42 5.80
CA ALA A 92 2.21 -21.16 6.98
C ALA A 92 1.23 -20.99 8.15
N MET A 93 0.70 -19.77 8.36
CA MET A 93 -0.34 -19.54 9.37
C MET A 93 -1.61 -20.34 9.05
N LEU A 94 -2.13 -20.23 7.84
CA LEU A 94 -3.38 -20.89 7.43
C LEU A 94 -3.28 -22.42 7.36
N GLN A 95 -2.11 -22.96 7.06
CA GLN A 95 -1.87 -24.41 7.00
C GLN A 95 -1.64 -25.03 8.38
N THR A 96 -1.13 -24.25 9.34
CA THR A 96 -0.69 -24.79 10.63
C THR A 96 -1.67 -24.49 11.75
N PHE A 97 -2.47 -23.42 11.65
CA PHE A 97 -3.31 -22.95 12.76
C PHE A 97 -4.73 -22.61 12.30
N ASP A 98 -5.70 -22.92 13.16
CA ASP A 98 -6.99 -22.23 13.22
C ASP A 98 -6.77 -20.86 13.90
N LEU A 99 -7.29 -19.79 13.29
CA LEU A 99 -7.18 -18.42 13.80
C LEU A 99 -8.54 -17.92 14.24
N GLU A 100 -8.69 -17.62 15.54
CA GLU A 100 -9.92 -17.08 16.11
C GLU A 100 -9.69 -15.66 16.66
N PRO A 101 -10.44 -14.63 16.21
CA PRO A 101 -10.28 -13.28 16.71
C PRO A 101 -10.80 -13.17 18.15
N LEU A 102 -9.96 -12.65 19.05
CA LEU A 102 -10.32 -12.40 20.46
C LEU A 102 -10.80 -10.96 20.71
N SER A 103 -10.70 -10.11 19.69
CA SER A 103 -11.09 -8.70 19.78
C SER A 103 -11.57 -8.19 18.41
N PRO A 104 -12.39 -7.12 18.37
CA PRO A 104 -12.73 -6.46 17.12
C PRO A 104 -11.47 -5.99 16.37
N PHE A 105 -11.54 -5.93 15.04
CA PHE A 105 -10.46 -5.42 14.22
C PHE A 105 -10.14 -3.96 14.62
N PRO A 106 -8.86 -3.59 14.82
CA PRO A 106 -8.50 -2.24 15.21
C PRO A 106 -8.59 -1.27 14.04
N GLU A 107 -8.93 -0.02 14.33
CA GLU A 107 -8.81 1.08 13.37
C GLU A 107 -7.34 1.40 13.07
N LEU A 108 -7.06 2.13 11.99
CA LEU A 108 -5.72 2.64 11.71
C LEU A 108 -5.37 3.77 12.69
N SER A 109 -4.11 3.83 13.13
CA SER A 109 -3.65 4.97 13.93
C SER A 109 -3.48 6.22 13.06
N PRO A 110 -3.84 7.41 13.57
CA PRO A 110 -3.55 8.68 12.89
C PRO A 110 -2.07 8.84 12.52
N GLU A 111 -1.17 8.40 13.42
CA GLU A 111 0.28 8.41 13.22
C GLU A 111 0.73 7.37 12.18
N GLY A 112 0.02 6.25 12.09
CA GLY A 112 0.27 5.16 11.13
C GLY A 112 -0.06 5.57 9.70
N ILE A 113 -1.01 6.49 9.52
CA ILE A 113 -1.39 7.05 8.21
C ILE A 113 -0.33 8.03 7.69
N LEU A 114 0.60 8.48 8.54
CA LEU A 114 1.54 9.57 8.24
C LEU A 114 2.71 9.12 7.33
N GLY A 115 2.43 8.54 6.17
CA GLY A 115 3.38 8.43 5.06
C GLY A 115 4.75 7.87 5.44
N PHE A 116 4.81 6.88 6.34
CA PHE A 116 6.03 6.15 6.74
C PHE A 116 6.05 4.70 6.21
N GLY A 117 5.20 4.39 5.23
CA GLY A 117 5.03 3.05 4.67
C GLY A 117 3.66 2.46 5.01
N ILE A 118 3.64 1.23 5.51
CA ILE A 118 2.41 0.52 5.87
C ILE A 118 1.78 1.16 7.11
N ALA A 119 0.49 1.49 7.01
CA ALA A 119 -0.26 2.03 8.13
C ALA A 119 -0.36 1.00 9.27
N LYS A 120 -0.14 1.48 10.50
CA LYS A 120 -0.21 0.66 11.70
C LYS A 120 -1.58 0.76 12.34
N PRO A 121 -2.05 -0.30 13.01
CA PRO A 121 -3.29 -0.24 13.79
C PRO A 121 -3.11 0.66 15.02
N SER A 122 -4.21 1.24 15.51
CA SER A 122 -4.28 2.06 16.73
C SER A 122 -3.99 1.26 18.00
N ARG A 123 -4.19 -0.06 17.94
CA ARG A 123 -3.93 -1.00 19.03
C ARG A 123 -3.61 -2.39 18.48
N PRO A 124 -3.01 -3.29 19.29
CA PRO A 124 -2.89 -4.70 18.91
C PRO A 124 -4.25 -5.33 18.58
N TRP A 125 -4.23 -6.26 17.61
CA TRP A 125 -5.35 -7.17 17.33
C TRP A 125 -5.04 -8.53 17.93
N TYR A 126 -5.80 -8.94 18.94
CA TYR A 126 -5.58 -10.22 19.61
C TYR A 126 -6.27 -11.34 18.83
N VAL A 127 -5.50 -12.39 18.52
CA VAL A 127 -5.93 -13.57 17.76
C VAL A 127 -5.43 -14.81 18.50
N GLN A 128 -6.32 -15.77 18.76
CA GLN A 128 -5.96 -17.07 19.28
C GLN A 128 -5.52 -17.97 18.12
N LEU A 129 -4.39 -18.65 18.31
CA LEU A 129 -3.87 -19.63 17.36
C LEU A 129 -4.02 -21.02 17.98
N ARG A 130 -4.76 -21.91 17.32
CA ARG A 130 -4.86 -23.32 17.70
C ARG A 130 -4.23 -24.16 16.60
N ARG A 131 -3.24 -25.00 16.91
CA ARG A 131 -2.60 -25.84 15.89
C ARG A 131 -3.61 -26.80 15.28
N CYS A 132 -3.67 -26.86 13.95
CA CYS A 132 -4.49 -27.81 13.22
C CYS A 132 -3.98 -29.23 13.49
N THR A 133 -4.87 -30.13 13.92
CA THR A 133 -4.55 -31.55 14.16
C THR A 133 -4.89 -32.45 12.98
N ASN A 134 -5.51 -31.91 11.92
CA ASN A 134 -6.20 -32.68 10.88
C ASN A 134 -5.53 -32.63 9.49
N HIS A 135 -4.29 -32.15 9.39
CA HIS A 135 -3.49 -32.25 8.17
C HIS A 135 -2.46 -33.38 8.32
N ALA A 136 -2.96 -34.61 8.40
CA ALA A 136 -2.19 -35.83 8.19
C ALA A 136 -2.50 -36.36 6.78
#